data_AF-A0A3S4K8G6-F1
#
_entry.id   AF-A0A3S4K8G6-F1
#
_cell.length_a   1.000
_cell.length_b   1.000
_cell.length_c   1.000
_cell.angle_alpha   90.00
_cell.angle_beta   90.00
_cell.angle_gamma   90.00
#
_symmetry.space_group_name_H-M   'P 1'
#
loop_
_entity.id
_entity.type
_entity.pdbx_description
1 polymer ?
#
loop_
_entity_poly.entity_id
_entity_poly.type
_entity_poly.pdbx_seq_one_letter_code
_entity_poly.pdbx_strand_id
1 'polypeptide(L)'
;EAYIKGAIVNDIAPGDFEKLVEPWLSEEGRGSFYRQFAQADEKYTAEVEPVFGEIRCPVKIIWGEDDPWIPLERGKALHALIPQAVFETLPGVGHLPQLEAPQLVLERLNEFYQTKAKTDEGSAPWEG
;
A
#
# COMPACT_ATOMS: atom_id res chain seq x y z
N GLU A 1 -8.30 18.72 5.43
CA GLU A 1 -7.48 19.11 4.25
C GLU A 1 -5.97 19.03 4.50
N ALA A 2 -5.38 19.79 5.43
CA ALA A 2 -3.93 19.83 5.62
C ALA A 2 -3.28 18.45 5.87
N TYR A 3 -4.00 17.53 6.53
CA TYR A 3 -3.56 16.16 6.72
C TYR A 3 -3.32 15.44 5.38
N ILE A 4 -4.36 15.30 4.54
CA ILE A 4 -4.23 14.64 3.21
C ILE A 4 -3.19 15.35 2.33
N LYS A 5 -3.11 16.69 2.37
CA LYS A 5 -2.07 17.43 1.64
C LYS A 5 -0.66 17.06 2.08
N GLY A 6 -0.48 16.71 3.35
CA GLY A 6 0.79 16.24 3.88
C GLY A 6 1.10 14.78 3.52
N ALA A 7 0.22 14.06 2.82
CA ALA A 7 0.41 12.66 2.41
C ALA A 7 0.90 12.53 0.95
N ILE A 8 0.46 13.44 0.09
CA ILE A 8 0.67 13.36 -1.36
C ILE A 8 1.82 14.25 -1.81
N VAL A 9 2.56 13.80 -2.82
CA VAL A 9 3.65 14.54 -3.48
C VAL A 9 3.18 15.08 -4.84
N ASN A 10 2.32 14.32 -5.53
CA ASN A 10 1.79 14.69 -6.84
C ASN A 10 0.33 15.15 -6.79
N ASP A 11 -0.09 15.84 -7.85
CA ASP A 11 -1.50 16.08 -8.11
C ASP A 11 -2.24 14.76 -8.32
N ILE A 12 -3.42 14.65 -7.69
CA ILE A 12 -4.33 13.53 -7.85
C ILE A 12 -5.53 13.96 -8.70
N ALA A 13 -6.33 12.99 -9.16
CA ALA A 13 -7.46 13.28 -10.03
C ALA A 13 -8.46 14.28 -9.39
N PRO A 14 -9.08 15.17 -10.19
CA PRO A 14 -10.05 16.13 -9.69
C PRO A 14 -11.19 15.44 -8.92
N GLY A 15 -11.51 15.92 -7.72
CA GLY A 15 -12.56 15.35 -6.89
C GLY A 15 -12.07 14.27 -5.93
N ASP A 16 -10.91 13.67 -6.13
CA ASP A 16 -10.41 12.61 -5.22
C ASP A 16 -9.92 13.20 -3.90
N PHE A 17 -9.32 14.40 -3.92
CA PHE A 17 -8.96 15.11 -2.70
C PHE A 17 -10.20 15.41 -1.84
N GLU A 18 -11.27 15.90 -2.47
CA GLU A 18 -12.53 16.22 -1.80
C GLU A 18 -13.14 14.97 -1.18
N LYS A 19 -13.18 13.84 -1.91
CA LYS A 19 -13.68 12.55 -1.39
C LYS A 19 -12.86 12.02 -0.21
N LEU A 20 -11.53 12.22 -0.20
CA LEU A 20 -10.68 11.80 0.92
C LEU A 20 -10.96 12.59 2.19
N VAL A 21 -11.33 13.87 2.06
CA VAL A 21 -11.57 14.77 3.19
C VAL A 21 -13.03 14.75 3.65
N GLU A 22 -13.98 14.51 2.73
CA GLU A 22 -15.42 14.53 2.96
C GLU A 22 -15.87 13.81 4.24
N PRO A 23 -15.39 12.60 4.59
CA PRO A 23 -15.83 11.89 5.78
C PRO A 23 -15.55 12.61 7.10
N TRP A 24 -14.64 13.59 7.11
CA TRP A 24 -14.20 14.31 8.32
C TRP A 24 -14.75 15.73 8.41
N LEU A 25 -15.52 16.20 7.42
CA LEU A 25 -16.05 17.55 7.38
C LEU A 25 -17.29 17.75 8.27
N SER A 26 -17.99 16.67 8.65
CA SER A 26 -19.13 16.73 9.56
C SER A 26 -18.71 16.72 11.04
N GLU A 27 -19.59 17.18 11.93
CA GLU A 27 -19.32 17.18 13.38
C GLU A 27 -19.09 15.77 13.93
N GLU A 28 -19.89 14.80 13.50
CA GLU A 28 -19.73 13.38 13.82
C GLU A 28 -18.46 12.78 13.18
N GLY A 29 -18.17 13.17 11.94
CA GLY A 29 -17.00 12.74 11.17
C GLY A 29 -15.67 13.21 11.75
N ARG A 30 -15.63 14.38 12.40
CA ARG A 30 -14.44 14.81 13.16
C ARG A 30 -14.12 13.85 14.30
N GLY A 31 -15.13 13.25 14.93
CA GLY A 31 -14.93 12.21 15.94
C GLY A 31 -14.36 10.91 15.36
N SER A 32 -14.67 10.58 14.11
CA SER A 32 -14.11 9.39 13.43
C SER A 32 -12.64 9.60 13.02
N PHE A 33 -12.25 10.82 12.66
CA PHE A 33 -10.85 11.19 12.42
C PHE A 33 -9.97 10.82 13.62
N TYR A 34 -10.28 11.29 14.83
CA TYR A 34 -9.50 10.96 16.02
C TYR A 34 -9.42 9.45 16.31
N ARG A 35 -10.50 8.70 16.04
CA ARG A 35 -10.50 7.23 16.20
C ARG A 35 -9.56 6.55 15.21
N GLN A 36 -9.53 6.98 13.95
CA GLN A 36 -8.61 6.44 12.95
C GLN A 36 -7.14 6.64 13.35
N PHE A 37 -6.79 7.82 13.88
CA PHE A 37 -5.42 8.06 14.38
C PHE A 37 -5.07 7.19 15.59
N ALA A 38 -5.99 7.04 16.53
CA ALA A 38 -5.76 6.18 17.69
C ALA A 38 -5.56 4.70 17.32
N GLN A 39 -6.07 4.27 16.16
CA GLN A 39 -5.88 2.93 15.61
C GLN A 39 -4.60 2.78 14.78
N ALA A 40 -4.03 3.89 14.27
CA ALA A 40 -2.75 3.91 13.54
C ALA A 40 -1.55 3.85 14.51
N ASP A 41 -1.63 3.00 15.54
CA ASP A 41 -0.61 2.81 16.56
C ASP A 41 0.33 1.66 16.14
N GLU A 42 1.64 1.92 16.13
CA GLU A 42 2.69 0.96 15.74
C GLU A 42 2.62 -0.34 16.54
N LYS A 43 2.04 -0.34 17.77
CA LYS A 43 1.86 -1.56 18.56
C LYS A 43 1.10 -2.65 17.79
N TYR A 44 0.10 -2.28 17.00
CA TYR A 44 -0.71 -3.26 16.26
C TYR A 44 0.07 -3.87 15.10
N THR A 45 0.99 -3.11 14.49
CA THR A 45 1.93 -3.63 13.50
C THR A 45 2.95 -4.55 14.17
N ALA A 46 3.53 -4.14 15.29
CA ALA A 46 4.51 -4.93 16.04
C ALA A 46 3.97 -6.29 16.52
N GLU A 47 2.67 -6.38 16.84
CA GLU A 47 2.01 -7.64 17.21
C GLU A 47 2.00 -8.68 16.07
N VAL A 48 2.02 -8.26 14.80
CA VAL A 48 1.92 -9.16 13.63
C VAL A 48 3.23 -9.28 12.84
N GLU A 49 4.19 -8.38 13.04
CA GLU A 49 5.51 -8.45 12.39
C GLU A 49 6.20 -9.82 12.50
N PRO A 50 6.19 -10.52 13.66
CA PRO A 50 6.85 -11.82 13.79
C PRO A 50 6.32 -12.91 12.85
N VAL A 51 5.07 -12.81 12.39
CA VAL A 51 4.43 -13.82 11.53
C VAL A 51 4.55 -13.52 10.02
N PHE A 52 5.15 -12.39 9.63
CA PHE A 52 5.33 -12.04 8.22
C PHE A 52 6.16 -13.06 7.44
N GLY A 53 7.15 -13.70 8.08
CA GLY A 53 7.92 -14.79 7.49
C GLY A 53 7.10 -16.05 7.19
N GLU A 54 5.89 -16.17 7.74
CA GLU A 54 4.99 -17.32 7.53
C GLU A 54 4.07 -17.16 6.30
N ILE A 55 4.12 -16.03 5.59
CA ILE A 55 3.27 -15.78 4.42
C ILE A 55 3.63 -16.75 3.28
N ARG A 56 2.65 -17.56 2.86
CA ARG A 56 2.86 -18.62 1.83
C ARG A 56 2.42 -18.24 0.42
N CYS A 57 1.67 -17.14 0.26
CA CYS A 57 1.26 -16.67 -1.06
C CYS A 57 2.35 -15.78 -1.68
N PRO A 58 2.35 -15.61 -3.02
CA PRO A 58 3.16 -14.57 -3.65
C PRO A 58 2.82 -13.19 -3.10
N VAL A 59 3.84 -12.36 -2.87
CA VAL A 59 3.70 -11.00 -2.33
C VAL A 59 4.43 -10.03 -3.23
N LYS A 60 3.82 -8.88 -3.49
CA LYS A 60 4.45 -7.72 -4.10
C LYS A 60 4.19 -6.51 -3.22
N ILE A 61 5.26 -5.82 -2.84
CA ILE A 61 5.23 -4.59 -2.04
C ILE A 61 5.55 -3.45 -3.01
N ILE A 62 4.61 -2.51 -3.16
CA ILE A 62 4.77 -1.30 -3.97
C ILE A 62 4.84 -0.10 -3.00
N TRP A 63 5.85 0.75 -3.14
CA TRP A 63 6.12 1.83 -2.19
C TRP A 63 6.46 3.15 -2.88
N GLY A 64 5.84 4.26 -2.47
CA GLY A 64 6.23 5.60 -2.94
C GLY A 64 7.54 6.06 -2.28
N GLU A 65 8.58 6.34 -3.06
CA GLU A 65 9.90 6.68 -2.50
C GLU A 65 9.89 7.97 -1.67
N ASP A 66 8.99 8.88 -2.03
CA ASP A 66 8.88 10.21 -1.43
C ASP A 66 7.71 10.30 -0.45
N ASP A 67 7.25 9.16 0.09
CA ASP A 67 6.18 9.10 1.10
C ASP A 67 6.55 9.97 2.33
N PRO A 68 5.81 11.07 2.56
CA PRO A 68 6.08 12.01 3.65
C PRO A 68 5.62 11.49 5.02
N TRP A 69 4.79 10.45 5.06
CA TRP A 69 4.26 9.86 6.29
C TRP A 69 5.07 8.65 6.73
N ILE A 70 5.41 7.76 5.80
CA ILE A 70 6.10 6.51 6.09
C ILE A 70 7.39 6.43 5.28
N PRO A 71 8.56 6.66 5.90
CA PRO A 71 9.84 6.65 5.19
C PRO A 71 10.10 5.31 4.48
N LEU A 72 10.76 5.37 3.32
CA LEU A 72 11.14 4.20 2.50
C LEU A 72 11.83 3.07 3.29
N GLU A 73 12.59 3.40 4.33
CA GLU A 73 13.25 2.43 5.20
C GLU A 73 12.27 1.47 5.89
N ARG A 74 11.04 1.90 6.16
CA ARG A 74 9.98 1.01 6.69
C ARG A 74 9.55 -0.01 5.64
N GLY A 75 9.42 0.38 4.37
CA GLY A 75 9.16 -0.55 3.27
C GLY A 75 10.28 -1.57 3.08
N LYS A 76 11.54 -1.12 3.17
CA LYS A 76 12.71 -2.02 3.13
C LYS A 76 12.72 -3.00 4.32
N ALA A 77 12.38 -2.54 5.52
CA ALA A 77 12.28 -3.39 6.70
C ALA A 77 11.17 -4.45 6.53
N LEU A 78 10.00 -4.07 6.01
CA LEU A 78 8.92 -5.01 5.69
C LEU A 78 9.37 -6.07 4.68
N HIS A 79 10.07 -5.67 3.62
CA HIS A 79 10.61 -6.61 2.64
C HIS A 79 11.63 -7.57 3.26
N ALA A 80 12.47 -7.11 4.20
CA ALA A 80 13.40 -7.99 4.91
C ALA A 80 12.69 -9.06 5.77
N LEU A 81 11.49 -8.78 6.26
CA LEU A 81 10.65 -9.73 7.00
C LEU A 81 9.90 -10.71 6.08
N ILE A 82 9.71 -10.37 4.80
CA ILE A 82 9.05 -11.19 3.78
C ILE A 82 10.02 -11.38 2.59
N PRO A 83 11.12 -12.14 2.74
CA PRO A 83 12.20 -12.18 1.76
C PRO A 83 11.79 -12.74 0.38
N GLN A 84 10.65 -13.43 0.29
CA GLN A 84 10.03 -13.91 -0.94
C GLN A 84 9.18 -12.86 -1.67
N ALA A 85 8.93 -11.71 -1.04
CA ALA A 85 8.18 -10.63 -1.67
C ALA A 85 9.02 -9.95 -2.76
N VAL A 86 8.37 -9.48 -3.82
CA VAL A 86 8.98 -8.54 -4.75
C VAL A 86 8.79 -7.13 -4.18
N PHE A 87 9.87 -6.38 -3.96
CA PHE A 87 9.82 -5.00 -3.50
C PHE A 87 10.11 -4.03 -4.65
N GLU A 88 9.16 -3.16 -4.95
CA GLU A 88 9.26 -2.15 -6.00
C GLU A 88 8.93 -0.77 -5.46
N THR A 89 9.81 0.17 -5.76
CA THR A 89 9.70 1.56 -5.34
C THR A 89 9.32 2.44 -6.52
N LEU A 90 8.57 3.50 -6.24
CA LEU A 90 8.09 4.46 -7.23
C LEU A 90 8.71 5.84 -6.96
N PRO A 91 9.77 6.24 -7.70
CA PRO A 91 10.39 7.56 -7.55
C PRO A 91 9.41 8.69 -7.82
N GLY A 92 9.45 9.77 -7.03
CA GLY A 92 8.54 10.91 -7.19
C GLY A 92 7.16 10.72 -6.58
N VAL A 93 6.84 9.56 -5.98
CA VAL A 93 5.49 9.20 -5.53
C VAL A 93 5.41 9.20 -4.00
N GLY A 94 4.33 9.79 -3.46
CA GLY A 94 4.08 9.88 -2.03
C GLY A 94 3.30 8.72 -1.42
N HIS A 95 2.53 9.02 -0.37
CA HIS A 95 1.84 8.04 0.48
C HIS A 95 0.68 7.31 -0.21
N LEU A 96 0.12 7.88 -1.27
CA LEU A 96 -1.06 7.33 -1.95
C LEU A 96 -0.71 6.95 -3.39
N PRO A 97 0.18 5.97 -3.61
CA PRO A 97 0.69 5.63 -4.95
C PRO A 97 -0.43 5.28 -5.94
N GLN A 98 -1.52 4.68 -5.48
CA GLN A 98 -2.69 4.36 -6.30
C GLN A 98 -3.47 5.58 -6.81
N LEU A 99 -3.34 6.74 -6.16
CA LEU A 99 -3.96 8.00 -6.58
C LEU A 99 -2.97 8.92 -7.29
N GLU A 100 -1.70 8.90 -6.85
CA GLU A 100 -0.63 9.75 -7.39
C GLU A 100 -0.04 9.21 -8.71
N ALA A 101 0.06 7.88 -8.85
CA ALA A 101 0.60 7.24 -10.04
C ALA A 101 -0.26 6.01 -10.46
N PRO A 102 -1.56 6.19 -10.75
CA PRO A 102 -2.49 5.08 -10.96
C PRO A 102 -2.08 4.16 -12.12
N GLN A 103 -1.57 4.72 -13.23
CA GLN A 103 -1.10 3.91 -14.37
C GLN A 103 0.10 3.04 -13.98
N LEU A 104 1.05 3.61 -13.25
CA LEU A 104 2.25 2.88 -12.81
C LEU A 104 1.89 1.76 -11.84
N VAL A 105 0.99 2.02 -10.88
CA VAL A 105 0.47 0.99 -9.98
C VAL A 105 -0.26 -0.10 -10.75
N LEU A 106 -1.09 0.26 -11.74
CA LEU A 106 -1.81 -0.71 -12.57
C LEU A 106 -0.86 -1.59 -13.38
N GLU A 107 0.21 -1.03 -13.94
CA GLU A 107 1.27 -1.78 -14.62
C GLU A 107 1.90 -2.79 -13.67
N ARG A 108 2.31 -2.36 -12.47
CA ARG A 108 2.95 -3.24 -11.48
C ARG A 108 2.01 -4.35 -10.99
N LEU A 109 0.71 -4.08 -10.87
CA LEU A 109 -0.31 -5.08 -10.55
C LEU A 109 -0.48 -6.09 -11.70
N ASN A 110 -0.57 -5.62 -12.94
CA ASN A 110 -0.69 -6.50 -14.10
C ASN A 110 0.51 -7.44 -14.22
N GLU A 111 1.73 -6.94 -14.07
CA GLU A 111 2.95 -7.76 -14.04
C GLU A 111 2.88 -8.87 -12.99
N PHE A 112 2.38 -8.55 -11.79
CA PHE A 112 2.23 -9.52 -10.71
C PHE A 112 1.23 -10.63 -11.07
N TYR A 113 0.08 -10.28 -11.63
CA TYR A 113 -0.93 -11.26 -12.06
C TYR A 113 -0.47 -12.12 -13.25
N GLN A 114 0.23 -11.53 -14.22
CA GLN A 114 0.73 -12.27 -15.38
C GLN A 114 1.89 -13.21 -15.02
N THR A 115 2.69 -12.86 -14.00
CA THR A 115 3.73 -13.75 -13.47
C THR A 115 3.11 -15.01 -12.85
N LYS A 116 1.96 -14.88 -12.19
CA LYS A 116 1.24 -16.01 -11.60
C LYS A 116 0.66 -16.97 -12.65
N ALA A 117 0.11 -16.45 -13.74
CA ALA A 117 -0.48 -17.26 -14.80
C ALA A 117 0.53 -18.24 -15.43
N LYS A 118 1.80 -17.81 -15.57
CA LYS A 118 2.88 -18.66 -16.11
C LYS A 118 3.31 -19.80 -15.18
N THR A 119 3.17 -19.64 -13.86
CA THR A 119 3.47 -20.70 -12.88
C THR A 119 2.38 -21.77 -12.78
N ASP A 120 1.11 -21.41 -13.03
CA ASP A 120 -0.02 -22.35 -12.95
C ASP A 120 -0.18 -23.19 -14.24
N GLU A 121 0.25 -22.67 -15.40
CA GLU A 121 0.25 -23.40 -16.70
C GLU A 121 1.19 -24.61 -16.76
N GLY A 122 2.04 -24.84 -15.74
CA GLY A 122 2.94 -25.99 -15.62
C GLY A 122 2.40 -27.15 -14.75
N SER A 123 1.22 -27.00 -14.16
CA SER A 123 0.59 -28.08 -13.38
C SER A 123 -0.18 -29.02 -14.31
N ALA A 124 0.22 -30.29 -14.33
CA ALA A 124 -0.50 -31.34 -15.04
C ALA A 124 -1.99 -31.34 -14.65
N PRO A 125 -2.91 -31.73 -15.56
CA PRO A 125 -4.32 -31.86 -15.19
C PRO A 125 -4.41 -32.81 -13.98
N TRP A 126 -5.25 -32.44 -13.03
CA TRP A 126 -5.61 -33.34 -11.93
C TRP A 126 -6.05 -34.69 -12.53
N GLU A 127 -5.39 -35.77 -12.14
CA GLU A 127 -5.84 -37.13 -12.42
C GLU A 127 -6.37 -37.73 -11.11
N GLY A 128 -7.69 -37.93 -11.04
CA GLY A 128 -8.33 -38.80 -10.03
C GLY A 128 -9.15 -38.08 -8.97
#